data_AF-A0A929JYH8-F1
#
_entry.id   AF-A0A929JYH8-F1
#
_cell.length_a   1.000
_cell.length_b   1.000
_cell.length_c   1.000
_cell.angle_alpha   90.00
_cell.angle_beta   90.00
_cell.angle_gamma   90.00
#
_symmetry.space_group_name_H-M   'P 1'
#
loop_
_entity.id
_entity.type
_entity.pdbx_description
1 polymer ?
#
loop_
_entity_poly.entity_id
_entity_poly.type
_entity_poly.pdbx_seq_one_letter_code
_entity_poly.pdbx_strand_id
1 'polypeptide(L)'
;MPLKFFNCLPWLVKRDKKQNAINDFYAIASLLEKVLSKIDDQTDIIYTHFEEADDLIKHITKLIGKLKAFDYDPLDTVNIDFAPTGLYQELSMQNNWSDEYLRMAREFDKIYDRLIKKKS
;
A
#
# COMPACT_ATOMS: atom_id res chain seq x y z
N MET A 1 -23.32 41.64 -4.12
CA MET A 1 -23.25 41.11 -2.73
C MET A 1 -23.49 39.62 -2.77
N PRO A 2 -22.78 38.81 -1.96
CA PRO A 2 -22.44 37.44 -2.33
C PRO A 2 -23.53 36.45 -1.93
N LEU A 3 -23.90 35.57 -2.86
CA LEU A 3 -24.58 34.31 -2.55
C LEU A 3 -23.59 33.40 -1.82
N LYS A 4 -23.52 33.55 -0.50
CA LYS A 4 -22.97 32.52 0.39
C LYS A 4 -23.97 31.38 0.47
N PHE A 5 -23.86 30.41 -0.43
CA PHE A 5 -24.49 29.10 -0.23
C PHE A 5 -23.55 27.99 -0.73
N PHE A 6 -22.42 27.81 -0.03
CA PHE A 6 -21.79 26.50 0.03
C PHE A 6 -22.58 25.63 1.01
N ASN A 7 -23.82 25.30 0.65
CA ASN A 7 -24.50 24.18 1.28
C ASN A 7 -23.81 22.92 0.77
N CYS A 8 -23.11 22.24 1.67
CA CYS A 8 -22.39 21.01 1.42
C CYS A 8 -23.38 19.96 0.88
N LEU A 9 -23.45 19.80 -0.45
CA LEU A 9 -24.38 18.89 -1.09
C LEU A 9 -24.00 17.45 -0.73
N PRO A 10 -24.85 16.69 -0.02
CA PRO A 10 -24.47 15.36 0.49
C PRO A 10 -24.05 14.37 -0.60
N TRP A 11 -24.57 14.52 -1.82
CA TRP A 11 -24.19 13.68 -2.96
C TRP A 11 -22.80 14.00 -3.52
N LEU A 12 -22.34 15.26 -3.44
CA LEU A 12 -20.97 15.64 -3.83
C LEU A 12 -19.97 15.04 -2.83
N VAL A 13 -20.24 15.20 -1.53
CA VAL A 13 -19.40 14.62 -0.46
C VAL A 13 -19.29 13.10 -0.56
N LYS A 14 -20.39 12.39 -0.88
CA LYS A 14 -20.36 10.94 -1.07
C LYS A 14 -19.53 10.52 -2.29
N ARG A 15 -19.59 11.29 -3.39
CA ARG A 15 -18.82 11.03 -4.62
C ARG A 15 -17.32 11.22 -4.37
N ASP A 16 -16.95 12.28 -3.66
CA ASP A 16 -15.56 12.57 -3.29
C ASP A 16 -14.99 11.50 -2.34
N LYS A 17 -15.78 11.04 -1.37
CA LYS A 17 -15.35 9.96 -0.45
C LYS A 17 -15.04 8.64 -1.18
N LYS A 18 -15.88 8.24 -2.14
CA LYS A 18 -15.67 7.02 -2.94
C LYS A 18 -14.43 7.16 -3.83
N GLN A 19 -14.27 8.31 -4.49
CA GLN A 19 -13.11 8.56 -5.34
C GLN A 19 -11.81 8.58 -4.52
N ASN A 20 -11.83 9.17 -3.33
CA ASN A 20 -10.66 9.19 -2.44
C ASN A 20 -10.25 7.78 -2.00
N ALA A 21 -11.21 6.89 -1.70
CA ALA A 21 -10.90 5.50 -1.37
C ALA A 21 -10.27 4.75 -2.55
N ILE A 22 -10.81 4.93 -3.76
CA ILE A 22 -10.23 4.39 -5.00
C ILE A 22 -8.78 4.85 -5.19
N ASN A 23 -8.52 6.14 -4.98
CA ASN A 23 -7.17 6.70 -5.07
C ASN A 23 -6.24 6.13 -3.98
N ASP A 24 -6.73 5.94 -2.76
CA ASP A 24 -5.99 5.32 -1.66
C ASP A 24 -5.56 3.88 -2.01
N PHE A 25 -6.44 3.08 -2.62
CA PHE A 25 -6.10 1.73 -3.10
C PHE A 25 -5.00 1.74 -4.16
N TYR A 26 -5.11 2.62 -5.17
CA TYR A 26 -4.07 2.76 -6.18
C TYR A 26 -2.75 3.26 -5.60
N ALA A 27 -2.80 4.12 -4.57
CA ALA A 27 -1.60 4.59 -3.90
C ALA A 27 -0.86 3.46 -3.18
N ILE A 28 -1.57 2.58 -2.46
CA ILE A 28 -0.95 1.38 -1.84
C ILE A 28 -0.41 0.45 -2.93
N ALA A 29 -1.16 0.21 -4.01
CA ALA A 29 -0.68 -0.61 -5.11
C ALA A 29 0.63 -0.06 -5.72
N SER A 30 0.74 1.27 -5.86
CA SER A 30 1.96 1.91 -6.35
C SER A 30 3.15 1.77 -5.38
N LEU A 31 2.90 1.74 -4.06
CA LEU A 31 3.95 1.42 -3.08
C LEU A 31 4.45 -0.01 -3.26
N LEU A 32 3.55 -0.98 -3.49
CA LEU A 32 3.95 -2.35 -3.77
C LEU A 32 4.69 -2.51 -5.10
N GLU A 33 4.33 -1.74 -6.13
CA GLU A 33 5.09 -1.67 -7.39
C GLU A 33 6.51 -1.13 -7.17
N LYS A 34 6.69 -0.16 -6.27
CA LYS A 34 8.03 0.31 -5.88
C LYS A 34 8.82 -0.79 -5.18
N VAL A 35 8.21 -1.54 -4.26
CA VAL A 35 8.86 -2.71 -3.63
C VAL A 35 9.25 -3.74 -4.70
N LEU A 36 8.34 -4.06 -5.62
CA LEU A 36 8.60 -5.01 -6.69
C LEU A 36 9.78 -4.57 -7.57
N SER A 37 9.92 -3.27 -7.86
CA SER A 37 11.04 -2.72 -8.62
C SER A 37 12.40 -2.82 -7.92
N LYS A 38 12.43 -3.19 -6.63
CA LYS A 38 13.65 -3.42 -5.84
C LYS A 38 14.06 -4.90 -5.81
N ILE A 39 13.25 -5.78 -6.39
CA ILE A 39 13.50 -7.22 -6.42
C ILE A 39 14.03 -7.59 -7.80
N ASP A 40 15.15 -8.29 -7.82
CA ASP A 40 15.85 -8.82 -8.99
C ASP A 40 16.45 -10.21 -8.68
N ASP A 41 17.12 -10.80 -9.66
CA ASP A 41 17.74 -12.13 -9.55
C ASP A 41 18.87 -12.20 -8.50
N GLN A 42 19.32 -11.06 -7.96
CA GLN A 42 20.35 -10.97 -6.91
C GLN A 42 19.76 -10.65 -5.54
N THR A 43 18.44 -10.52 -5.44
CA THR A 43 17.77 -10.16 -4.20
C THR A 43 17.98 -11.26 -3.17
N ASP A 44 18.59 -10.88 -2.05
CA ASP A 44 18.73 -11.76 -0.92
C ASP A 44 17.36 -11.90 -0.23
N ILE A 45 16.85 -13.14 -0.22
CA ILE A 45 15.57 -13.53 0.38
C ILE A 45 15.75 -14.44 1.60
N ILE A 46 16.98 -14.63 2.08
CA ILE A 46 17.33 -15.63 3.12
C ILE A 46 16.50 -15.47 4.40
N TYR A 47 16.08 -14.26 4.75
CA TYR A 47 15.26 -14.01 5.94
C TYR A 47 13.79 -13.79 5.63
N THR A 48 13.35 -14.19 4.43
CA THR A 48 11.94 -14.25 4.08
C THR A 48 11.41 -15.68 4.24
N HIS A 49 10.09 -15.80 4.26
CA HIS A 49 9.39 -17.09 4.31
C HIS A 49 9.31 -17.75 2.92
N PHE A 50 9.90 -17.14 1.89
CA PHE A 50 9.84 -17.59 0.49
C PHE A 50 11.07 -18.42 0.14
N GLU A 51 10.86 -19.48 -0.63
CA GLU A 51 11.93 -20.37 -1.08
C GLU A 51 12.70 -19.76 -2.27
N GLU A 52 12.02 -19.00 -3.12
CA GLU A 52 12.56 -18.40 -4.34
C GLU A 52 12.06 -16.96 -4.55
N ALA A 53 12.85 -16.13 -5.24
CA ALA A 53 12.50 -14.73 -5.53
C ALA A 53 11.22 -14.64 -6.38
N ASP A 54 10.99 -15.62 -7.25
CA ASP A 54 9.78 -15.76 -8.06
C ASP A 54 8.50 -15.86 -7.21
N ASP A 55 8.56 -16.51 -6.05
CA ASP A 55 7.38 -16.65 -5.18
C ASP A 55 7.07 -15.35 -4.45
N LEU A 56 8.10 -14.61 -4.04
CA LEU A 56 7.95 -13.25 -3.53
C LEU A 56 7.34 -12.32 -4.59
N ILE A 57 7.82 -12.38 -5.84
CA ILE A 57 7.28 -11.61 -6.97
C ILE A 57 5.81 -11.95 -7.21
N LYS A 58 5.45 -13.24 -7.22
CA LYS A 58 4.06 -13.70 -7.37
C LYS A 58 3.18 -13.21 -6.22
N HIS A 59 3.66 -13.29 -4.98
CA HIS A 59 2.96 -12.79 -3.80
C HIS A 59 2.63 -11.30 -3.91
N ILE A 60 3.64 -10.47 -4.17
CA ILE A 60 3.47 -9.02 -4.30
C ILE A 60 2.54 -8.67 -5.47
N THR A 61 2.73 -9.33 -6.62
CA THR A 61 1.89 -9.11 -7.82
C THR A 61 0.42 -9.45 -7.56
N LYS A 62 0.15 -10.53 -6.80
CA LYS A 62 -1.22 -10.90 -6.40
C LYS A 62 -1.86 -9.84 -5.51
N LEU A 63 -1.12 -9.29 -4.53
CA LEU A 63 -1.60 -8.21 -3.67
C LEU A 63 -1.92 -6.95 -4.49
N ILE A 64 -1.03 -6.56 -5.42
CA ILE A 64 -1.26 -5.43 -6.34
C ILE A 64 -2.55 -5.63 -7.14
N GLY A 65 -2.76 -6.82 -7.71
CA GLY A 65 -3.95 -7.13 -8.49
C GLY A 65 -5.24 -6.96 -7.68
N LYS A 66 -5.26 -7.47 -6.44
CA LYS A 66 -6.40 -7.31 -5.53
C LYS A 66 -6.65 -5.85 -5.15
N LEU A 67 -5.60 -5.09 -4.82
CA LEU A 67 -5.72 -3.67 -4.49
C LEU A 67 -6.27 -2.85 -5.67
N LYS A 68 -5.82 -3.13 -6.90
CA LYS A 68 -6.34 -2.49 -8.12
C LYS A 68 -7.80 -2.85 -8.41
N ALA A 69 -8.31 -3.95 -7.85
CA ALA A 69 -9.71 -4.33 -7.87
C ALA A 69 -10.53 -3.74 -6.71
N PHE A 70 -9.92 -2.88 -5.87
CA PHE A 70 -10.53 -2.28 -4.67
C PHE A 70 -10.97 -3.31 -3.63
N ASP A 71 -10.29 -4.45 -3.59
CA ASP A 71 -10.47 -5.51 -2.60
C ASP A 71 -9.83 -5.09 -1.27
N TYR A 72 -10.57 -5.21 -0.17
CA TYR A 72 -10.09 -4.90 1.17
C TYR A 72 -9.34 -6.07 1.81
N ASP A 73 -9.55 -7.31 1.34
CA ASP A 73 -8.89 -8.51 1.84
C ASP A 73 -7.35 -8.41 1.91
N PRO A 74 -6.62 -7.86 0.91
CA PRO A 74 -5.16 -7.78 0.99
C PRO A 74 -4.64 -6.76 2.01
N LEU A 75 -5.48 -5.85 2.53
CA LEU A 75 -5.00 -4.73 3.34
C LEU A 75 -4.34 -5.19 4.65
N ASP A 76 -4.87 -6.23 5.30
CA ASP A 76 -4.30 -6.75 6.55
C ASP A 76 -2.94 -7.42 6.31
N THR A 77 -2.82 -8.17 5.20
CA THR A 77 -1.53 -8.75 4.79
C THR A 77 -0.51 -7.67 4.48
N VAL A 78 -0.89 -6.66 3.69
CA VAL A 78 0.02 -5.54 3.35
C VAL A 78 0.42 -4.77 4.61
N ASN A 79 -0.48 -4.60 5.57
CA ASN A 79 -0.16 -3.96 6.84
C ASN A 79 0.87 -4.75 7.66
N ILE A 80 0.77 -6.08 7.67
CA ILE A 80 1.78 -6.95 8.30
C ILE A 80 3.11 -6.87 7.56
N ASP A 81 3.10 -6.90 6.22
CA ASP A 81 4.32 -6.87 5.41
C ASP A 81 5.08 -5.53 5.55
N PHE A 82 4.36 -4.42 5.79
CA PHE A 82 4.93 -3.09 6.08
C PHE A 82 5.28 -2.83 7.55
N ALA A 83 4.84 -3.68 8.48
CA ALA A 83 5.07 -3.47 9.91
C ALA A 83 6.57 -3.48 10.26
N PRO A 84 6.97 -2.94 11.44
CA PRO A 84 8.32 -3.12 11.94
C PRO A 84 8.69 -4.60 12.00
N THR A 85 9.92 -4.94 11.58
CA THR A 85 10.43 -6.32 11.41
C THR A 85 9.60 -7.17 10.44
N GLY A 86 8.73 -6.53 9.65
CA GLY A 86 7.95 -7.16 8.59
C GLY A 86 8.78 -7.44 7.35
N LEU A 87 8.17 -8.17 6.41
CA LEU A 87 8.79 -8.64 5.18
C LEU A 87 9.57 -7.54 4.44
N TYR A 88 8.96 -6.38 4.22
CA TYR A 88 9.57 -5.32 3.43
C TYR A 88 10.69 -4.59 4.18
N GLN A 89 10.66 -4.57 5.51
CA GLN A 89 11.78 -4.00 6.28
C GLN A 89 13.02 -4.88 6.14
N GLU A 90 12.86 -6.19 6.37
CA GLU A 90 13.97 -7.15 6.31
C GLU A 90 14.61 -7.18 4.92
N LEU A 91 13.78 -7.27 3.87
CA LEU A 91 14.25 -7.18 2.48
C LEU A 91 15.02 -5.89 2.22
N SER A 92 14.56 -4.75 2.73
CA SER A 92 15.23 -3.48 2.52
C SER A 92 16.60 -3.38 3.19
N MET A 93 16.75 -4.00 4.35
CA MET A 93 18.01 -4.02 5.10
C MET A 93 19.04 -4.90 4.40
N GLN A 94 18.62 -6.04 3.85
CA GLN A 94 19.49 -6.95 3.12
C GLN A 94 19.92 -6.40 1.77
N ASN A 95 19.03 -5.66 1.10
CA ASN A 95 19.23 -5.22 -0.28
C ASN A 95 19.56 -3.72 -0.40
N ASN A 96 20.02 -3.09 0.70
CA ASN A 96 20.52 -1.70 0.73
C ASN A 96 19.51 -0.61 0.31
N TRP A 97 18.22 -0.77 0.63
CA TRP A 97 17.18 0.23 0.35
C TRP A 97 16.36 0.65 1.58
N SER A 98 16.91 0.52 2.79
CA SER A 98 16.21 0.86 4.05
C SER A 98 15.67 2.29 4.12
N ASP A 99 16.40 3.29 3.61
CA ASP A 99 15.92 4.67 3.60
C ASP A 99 14.68 4.86 2.71
N GLU A 100 14.61 4.12 1.60
CA GLU A 100 13.46 4.11 0.72
C GLU A 100 12.28 3.38 1.37
N TYR A 101 12.53 2.25 2.03
CA TYR A 101 11.54 1.55 2.84
C TYR A 101 10.92 2.49 3.89
N LEU A 102 11.72 3.24 4.66
CA LEU A 102 11.21 4.16 5.67
C LEU A 102 10.31 5.27 5.07
N ARG A 103 10.58 5.71 3.83
CA ARG A 103 9.70 6.64 3.11
C ARG A 103 8.39 5.96 2.73
N MET A 104 8.46 4.76 2.15
CA MET A 104 7.29 3.99 1.73
C MET A 104 6.39 3.60 2.92
N ALA A 105 6.96 3.15 4.04
CA ALA A 105 6.22 2.79 5.25
C ALA A 105 5.45 3.99 5.82
N ARG A 106 6.09 5.17 5.91
CA ARG A 106 5.40 6.40 6.34
C ARG A 106 4.29 6.84 5.39
N GLU A 107 4.43 6.59 4.09
CA GLU A 107 3.38 6.85 3.11
C GLU A 107 2.23 5.84 3.28
N PHE A 108 2.57 4.56 3.45
CA PHE A 108 1.62 3.48 3.69
C PHE A 108 0.76 3.74 4.93
N ASP A 109 1.37 4.02 6.09
CA ASP A 109 0.65 4.26 7.35
C ASP A 109 -0.41 5.34 7.18
N LYS A 110 -0.07 6.45 6.52
CA LYS A 110 -0.99 7.56 6.26
C LYS A 110 -2.16 7.16 5.38
N ILE A 111 -1.94 6.30 4.39
CA ILE A 111 -2.98 5.86 3.44
C ILE A 111 -3.87 4.81 4.12
N TYR A 112 -3.27 3.83 4.77
CA TYR A 112 -3.95 2.75 5.50
C TYR A 112 -4.89 3.32 6.56
N ASP A 113 -4.42 4.29 7.36
CA ASP A 113 -5.23 4.99 8.35
C ASP A 113 -6.51 5.60 7.75
N ARG A 114 -6.41 6.18 6.54
CA ARG A 114 -7.57 6.78 5.84
C ARG A 114 -8.56 5.73 5.35
N LEU A 115 -8.10 4.52 5.03
CA LEU A 115 -8.95 3.41 4.60
C LEU A 115 -9.64 2.76 5.80
N ILE A 116 -8.92 2.49 6.89
CA ILE A 116 -9.46 1.79 8.06
C ILE A 116 -10.36 2.69 8.92
N LYS A 117 -10.03 3.98 9.10
CA LYS A 117 -10.92 4.92 9.81
C LYS A 117 -12.29 5.11 9.12
N LYS A 118 -12.42 4.73 7.84
CA LYS A 118 -13.69 4.73 7.11
C LYS A 118 -14.51 3.44 7.31
N LYS A 119 -13.93 2.40 7.93
CA LYS A 119 -14.60 1.11 8.21
C LYS A 119 -15.40 1.13 9.54
N SER A 120 -15.11 2.08 10.45
CA SER A 120 -15.87 2.32 11.70
C SER A 120 -17.00 3.32 11.55
#